data_AF-A0A934Y116-F1
#
_entry.id   AF-A0A934Y116-F1
#
_cell.length_a   1.000
_cell.length_b   1.000
_cell.length_c   1.000
_cell.angle_alpha   90.00
_cell.angle_beta   90.00
_cell.angle_gamma   90.00
#
_symmetry.space_group_name_H-M   'P 1'
#
loop_
_entity.id
_entity.type
_entity.pdbx_description
1 polymer ?
#
loop_
_entity_poly.entity_id
_entity_poly.type
_entity_poly.pdbx_seq_one_letter_code
_entity_poly.pdbx_strand_id
1 'polypeptide(L)'
;MSRKPKLLAWIAVAALLAGCASQQPLRDMAPGERPPEDTDEAGLWMALDESEMALQRSPLLIRDAGLNAYVKKLVCDLAGEYCRDIRVYIIRRPYFNASMAPNGVMQVWTGALLRSENEAQLGFVLGHEIGHFLHQHSIKQWRRTKDIMNALSILQLVAASAGTRDAYDIFDVSQLVAYASLYKYSRDAERESDTEGFERAVKLGYRADQGALLWQGLLAEDNVRDRNKPSGIFATHPATEERMTTLREAAEAFANAGSRTGEEGYRSATEPFFASWLDDEMGRRHYPQTIVLLDRLQERATGSHLAWVDYYRGELFRKRRAGGDDKRAIDAYRAAMRISGYPPIAHRDLGYMYRTIQQPALAASEWREYLKLKPDAADRATVEHYLSEATGAAHAN
;
A
#
# COMPACT_ATOMS: atom_id res chain seq x y z
N MET A 1 9.95 48.25 -6.39
CA MET A 1 9.52 48.23 -4.96
C MET A 1 8.24 47.38 -4.93
N SER A 2 8.09 46.26 -4.24
CA SER A 2 8.52 45.85 -2.90
C SER A 2 8.75 44.32 -2.90
N ARG A 3 9.97 43.90 -2.60
CA ARG A 3 10.34 42.50 -2.30
C ARG A 3 9.94 42.23 -0.84
N LYS A 4 8.84 41.52 -0.60
CA LYS A 4 8.45 41.03 0.74
C LYS A 4 8.08 39.53 0.86
N PRO A 5 8.45 38.58 -0.03
CA PRO A 5 8.26 37.16 0.29
C PRO A 5 9.44 36.52 1.05
N LYS A 6 10.64 37.14 1.04
CA LYS A 6 11.82 36.55 1.68
C LYS A 6 11.83 36.69 3.21
N LEU A 7 11.25 37.75 3.78
CA LEU A 7 11.27 37.95 5.24
C LEU A 7 10.41 36.91 6.00
N LEU A 8 9.29 36.48 5.43
CA LEU A 8 8.42 35.46 6.03
C LEU A 8 9.09 34.08 6.08
N ALA A 9 9.86 33.71 5.05
CA ALA A 9 10.64 32.48 5.03
C ALA A 9 11.77 32.49 6.09
N TRP A 10 12.41 33.64 6.33
CA TRP A 10 13.42 33.75 7.38
C TRP A 10 12.83 33.75 8.80
N ILE A 11 11.58 34.23 8.99
CA ILE A 11 10.89 34.17 10.28
C ILE A 11 10.49 32.73 10.64
N ALA A 12 10.09 31.91 9.65
CA ALA A 12 9.83 30.48 9.86
C ALA A 12 11.10 29.69 10.20
N VAL A 13 12.24 30.02 9.59
CA VAL A 13 13.55 29.43 9.90
C VAL A 13 14.07 29.91 11.26
N ALA A 14 13.82 31.15 11.65
CA ALA A 14 14.16 31.66 12.97
C ALA A 14 13.30 31.03 14.08
N ALA A 15 12.02 30.69 13.82
CA ALA A 15 11.18 29.96 14.77
C ALA A 15 11.65 28.51 14.99
N LEU A 16 12.32 27.89 14.00
CA LEU A 16 12.96 26.58 14.14
C LEU A 16 14.28 26.63 14.95
N LEU A 17 14.93 27.80 15.04
CA LEU A 17 16.19 28.01 15.76
C LEU A 17 16.02 28.68 17.13
N ALA A 18 14.93 29.43 17.35
CA ALA A 18 14.63 30.13 18.60
C ALA A 18 13.64 29.35 19.46
N GLY A 19 13.98 28.10 19.76
CA GLY A 19 13.18 27.23 20.59
C GLY A 19 14.04 26.36 21.48
N CYS A 20 14.76 26.96 22.43
CA CYS A 20 14.96 26.32 23.73
C CYS A 20 13.60 26.24 24.47
N ALA A 21 12.55 25.79 23.80
CA ALA A 21 11.34 25.34 24.47
C ALA A 21 11.75 24.02 25.12
N SER A 22 11.78 24.00 26.46
CA SER A 22 11.97 22.77 27.21
C SER A 22 10.99 21.74 26.68
N GLN A 23 11.49 20.60 26.17
CA GLN A 23 10.63 19.47 25.84
C GLN A 23 9.82 19.13 27.08
N GLN A 24 8.53 19.43 27.08
CA GLN A 24 7.66 19.02 28.17
C GLN A 24 7.53 17.49 28.13
N PRO A 25 7.44 16.81 29.28
CA PRO A 25 7.17 15.38 29.31
C PRO A 25 5.94 15.06 28.46
N LEU A 26 5.99 13.97 27.69
CA LEU A 26 4.78 13.47 27.04
C LEU A 26 3.77 13.08 28.11
N ARG A 27 2.52 13.40 27.82
CA ARG A 27 1.36 13.12 28.67
C ARG A 27 0.45 12.18 27.90
N ASP A 28 -0.20 11.26 28.59
CA ASP A 28 -1.24 10.45 27.95
C ASP A 28 -2.36 11.38 27.46
N MET A 29 -2.75 11.22 26.20
CA MET A 29 -3.80 12.04 25.59
C MET A 29 -5.14 11.34 25.76
N ALA A 30 -6.10 12.02 26.39
CA ALA A 30 -7.47 11.54 26.45
C ALA A 30 -8.14 11.65 25.06
N PRO A 31 -9.19 10.86 24.77
CA PRO A 31 -9.93 11.00 23.52
C PRO A 31 -10.44 12.43 23.27
N GLY A 32 -10.21 12.98 22.08
CA GLY A 32 -10.56 14.36 21.71
C GLY A 32 -9.55 15.42 22.13
N GLU A 33 -8.47 15.05 22.81
CA GLU A 33 -7.49 16.00 23.33
C GLU A 33 -6.46 16.41 22.27
N ARG A 34 -5.96 17.64 22.37
CA ARG A 34 -4.86 18.18 21.54
C ARG A 34 -3.70 18.63 22.43
N PRO A 35 -2.46 18.63 21.91
CA PRO A 35 -1.33 19.20 22.62
C PRO A 35 -1.55 20.69 22.92
N PRO A 36 -1.08 21.22 24.07
CA PRO A 36 -1.12 22.65 24.36
C PRO A 36 -0.36 23.46 23.32
N GLU A 37 -0.89 24.63 22.93
CA GLU A 37 -0.39 25.44 21.81
C GLU A 37 1.07 25.89 21.95
N ASP A 38 1.58 25.98 23.18
CA ASP A 38 2.95 26.40 23.51
C ASP A 38 3.97 25.25 23.46
N THR A 39 3.56 24.04 23.07
CA THR A 39 4.44 22.86 22.99
C THR A 39 5.04 22.65 21.60
N ASP A 40 6.18 21.97 21.56
CA ASP A 40 6.82 21.52 20.32
C ASP A 40 5.95 20.51 19.54
N GLU A 41 5.16 19.72 20.26
CA GLU A 41 4.18 18.79 19.72
C GLU A 41 3.05 19.51 18.97
N ALA A 42 2.51 20.60 19.52
CA ALA A 42 1.52 21.42 18.81
C ALA A 42 2.08 21.99 17.50
N GLY A 43 3.34 22.43 17.50
CA GLY A 43 4.03 22.85 16.28
C GLY A 43 4.14 21.74 15.22
N LEU A 44 4.45 20.51 15.63
CA LEU A 44 4.47 19.35 14.74
C LEU A 44 3.07 19.02 14.20
N TRP A 45 2.05 19.05 15.05
CA TRP A 45 0.67 18.81 14.63
C TRP A 45 0.19 19.84 13.60
N MET A 46 0.54 21.12 13.77
CA MET A 46 0.24 22.16 12.79
C MET A 46 0.86 21.85 11.41
N ALA A 47 2.12 21.41 11.37
CA ALA A 47 2.78 21.03 10.12
C ALA A 47 2.13 19.78 9.48
N LEU A 48 1.68 18.83 10.29
CA LEU A 48 0.97 17.64 9.84
C LEU A 48 -0.45 17.97 9.35
N ASP A 49 -1.13 18.93 9.97
CA ASP A 49 -2.44 19.42 9.52
C ASP A 49 -2.33 20.09 8.13
N GLU A 50 -1.23 20.81 7.85
CA GLU A 50 -0.94 21.34 6.51
C GLU A 50 -0.68 20.22 5.49
N SER A 51 0.10 19.21 5.86
CA SER A 51 0.33 18.01 5.04
C SER A 51 -0.97 17.25 4.74
N GLU A 52 -1.88 17.16 5.72
CA GLU A 52 -3.21 16.59 5.55
C GLU A 52 -4.02 17.35 4.49
N MET A 53 -3.98 18.69 4.48
CA MET A 53 -4.66 19.47 3.43
C MET A 53 -4.12 19.16 2.03
N ALA A 54 -2.81 18.94 1.89
CA ALA A 54 -2.22 18.53 0.62
C ALA A 54 -2.66 17.11 0.23
N LEU A 55 -2.70 16.19 1.19
CA LEU A 55 -3.18 14.81 1.00
C LEU A 55 -4.62 14.77 0.49
N GLN A 56 -5.52 15.57 1.06
CA GLN A 56 -6.93 15.67 0.65
C GLN A 56 -7.10 16.09 -0.82
N ARG A 57 -6.16 16.89 -1.34
CA ARG A 57 -6.16 17.37 -2.73
C ARG A 57 -5.41 16.44 -3.69
N SER A 58 -4.76 15.39 -3.17
CA SER A 58 -3.96 14.48 -3.99
C SER A 58 -4.80 13.76 -5.06
N PRO A 59 -4.27 13.59 -6.28
CA PRO A 59 -4.88 12.74 -7.30
C PRO A 59 -4.78 11.25 -6.93
N LEU A 60 -3.86 10.88 -6.03
CA LEU A 60 -3.69 9.50 -5.55
C LEU A 60 -4.70 9.11 -4.46
N LEU A 61 -5.46 10.06 -3.91
CA LEU A 61 -6.47 9.78 -2.90
C LEU A 61 -7.65 9.00 -3.53
N ILE A 62 -7.94 7.81 -3.00
CA ILE A 62 -9.10 7.02 -3.38
C ILE A 62 -10.35 7.63 -2.75
N ARG A 63 -11.30 8.07 -3.59
CA ARG A 63 -12.52 8.78 -3.17
C ARG A 63 -13.78 7.91 -3.21
N ASP A 64 -13.64 6.61 -3.46
CA ASP A 64 -14.79 5.71 -3.45
C ASP A 64 -15.46 5.67 -2.07
N ALA A 65 -16.76 5.93 -2.03
CA ALA A 65 -17.49 6.05 -0.76
C ALA A 65 -17.61 4.70 -0.03
N GLY A 66 -17.78 3.60 -0.77
CA GLY A 66 -17.96 2.26 -0.20
C GLY A 66 -16.70 1.77 0.49
N LEU A 67 -15.56 1.82 -0.21
CA LEU A 67 -14.27 1.42 0.34
C LEU A 67 -13.85 2.30 1.52
N ASN A 68 -14.02 3.63 1.41
CA ASN A 68 -13.69 4.54 2.52
C ASN A 68 -14.57 4.29 3.75
N ALA A 69 -15.88 4.07 3.57
CA ALA A 69 -16.77 3.75 4.68
C ALA A 69 -16.38 2.42 5.34
N TYR A 70 -16.03 1.40 4.54
CA TYR A 70 -15.61 0.09 5.02
C TYR A 70 -14.34 0.18 5.89
N VAL A 71 -13.26 0.79 5.37
CA VAL A 71 -11.99 0.90 6.11
C VAL A 71 -12.17 1.81 7.33
N LYS A 72 -12.91 2.93 7.20
CA LYS A 72 -13.19 3.81 8.35
C LYS A 72 -13.96 3.08 9.45
N LYS A 73 -14.95 2.25 9.10
CA LYS A 73 -15.68 1.45 10.07
C LYS A 73 -14.73 0.52 10.83
N LEU A 74 -13.88 -0.23 10.12
CA LEU A 74 -12.90 -1.12 10.74
C LEU A 74 -11.96 -0.38 11.70
N VAL A 75 -11.42 0.77 11.27
CA VAL A 75 -10.58 1.63 12.13
C VAL A 75 -11.32 2.08 13.38
N CYS A 76 -12.57 2.49 13.25
CA CYS A 76 -13.37 2.92 14.40
C CYS A 76 -13.71 1.78 15.37
N ASP A 77 -14.01 0.59 14.84
CA ASP A 77 -14.24 -0.60 15.66
C ASP A 77 -12.97 -0.95 16.47
N LEU A 78 -11.77 -0.83 15.87
CA LEU A 78 -10.48 -1.09 16.53
C LEU A 78 -10.08 0.01 17.53
N ALA A 79 -10.33 1.28 17.18
CA ALA A 79 -9.93 2.44 17.98
C ALA A 79 -10.82 2.68 19.20
N GLY A 80 -12.09 2.27 19.13
CA GLY A 80 -13.06 2.51 20.20
C GLY A 80 -13.30 4.00 20.42
N GLU A 81 -13.08 4.48 21.64
CA GLU A 81 -13.33 5.88 22.02
C GLU A 81 -12.48 6.88 21.22
N TYR A 82 -11.30 6.45 20.76
CA TYR A 82 -10.37 7.25 19.94
C TYR A 82 -10.76 7.33 18.45
N CYS A 83 -11.84 6.67 18.01
CA CYS A 83 -12.32 6.76 16.62
C CYS A 83 -12.51 8.22 16.17
N ARG A 84 -12.94 9.12 17.06
CA ARG A 84 -13.15 10.54 16.76
C ARG A 84 -11.86 11.29 16.43
N ASP A 85 -10.73 10.79 16.90
CA ASP A 85 -9.42 11.41 16.75
C ASP A 85 -8.74 10.99 15.45
N ILE A 86 -9.22 9.90 14.82
CA ILE A 86 -8.59 9.28 13.67
C ILE A 86 -9.32 9.66 12.37
N ARG A 87 -8.53 10.14 11.40
CA ARG A 87 -8.97 10.49 10.04
C ARG A 87 -8.25 9.59 9.04
N VAL A 88 -9.02 8.74 8.36
CA VAL A 88 -8.49 7.68 7.49
C VAL A 88 -8.48 8.13 6.03
N TYR A 89 -7.35 7.92 5.35
CA TYR A 89 -7.18 8.21 3.93
C TYR A 89 -6.57 7.01 3.18
N ILE A 90 -7.26 6.54 2.15
CA ILE A 90 -6.77 5.44 1.30
C ILE A 90 -6.02 6.02 0.11
N ILE A 91 -4.74 5.66 -0.03
CA ILE A 91 -3.84 6.22 -1.03
C ILE A 91 -3.46 5.16 -2.06
N ARG A 92 -3.64 5.48 -3.35
CA ARG A 92 -3.25 4.62 -4.47
C ARG A 92 -1.73 4.52 -4.56
N ARG A 93 -1.16 3.54 -3.86
CA ARG A 93 0.26 3.20 -3.88
C ARG A 93 0.39 1.68 -3.76
N PRO A 94 1.05 1.01 -4.72
CA PRO A 94 1.08 -0.46 -4.78
C PRO A 94 2.05 -1.11 -3.77
N TYR A 95 2.70 -0.33 -2.92
CA TYR A 95 3.56 -0.85 -1.86
C TYR A 95 2.74 -1.19 -0.62
N PHE A 96 3.09 -2.26 0.07
CA PHE A 96 2.52 -2.57 1.37
C PHE A 96 2.91 -1.50 2.38
N ASN A 97 1.94 -0.71 2.83
CA ASN A 97 2.13 0.26 3.90
C ASN A 97 0.80 0.71 4.52
N ALA A 98 0.83 0.95 5.81
CA ALA A 98 -0.14 1.76 6.53
C ALA A 98 0.67 2.61 7.52
N SER A 99 0.22 3.82 7.80
CA SER A 99 0.90 4.66 8.79
C SER A 99 -0.09 5.53 9.54
N MET A 100 0.29 5.85 10.77
CA MET A 100 -0.46 6.77 11.61
C MET A 100 0.42 7.95 12.01
N ALA A 101 -0.07 9.16 11.71
CA ALA A 101 0.54 10.40 12.15
C ALA A 101 0.02 10.76 13.56
N PRO A 102 0.81 11.49 14.36
CA PRO A 102 0.43 11.80 15.74
C PRO A 102 -0.78 12.72 15.86
N ASN A 103 -1.12 13.50 14.83
CA ASN A 103 -2.36 14.30 14.80
C ASN A 103 -3.61 13.46 14.45
N GLY A 104 -3.48 12.13 14.33
CA GLY A 104 -4.58 11.20 14.05
C GLY A 104 -4.84 10.96 12.55
N VAL A 105 -3.97 11.42 11.65
CA VAL A 105 -4.08 11.08 10.23
C VAL A 105 -3.55 9.67 9.98
N MET A 106 -4.46 8.75 9.62
CA MET A 106 -4.11 7.41 9.17
C MET A 106 -4.07 7.36 7.64
N GLN A 107 -2.97 6.89 7.08
CA GLN A 107 -2.86 6.57 5.65
C GLN A 107 -2.81 5.07 5.45
N VAL A 108 -3.63 4.55 4.54
CA VAL A 108 -3.65 3.13 4.15
C VAL A 108 -3.33 3.05 2.67
N TRP A 109 -2.25 2.38 2.29
CA TRP A 109 -1.89 2.26 0.87
C TRP A 109 -2.61 1.09 0.23
N THR A 110 -2.98 1.21 -1.05
CA THR A 110 -3.68 0.14 -1.78
C THR A 110 -2.89 -1.17 -1.83
N GLY A 111 -1.55 -1.11 -1.75
CA GLY A 111 -0.72 -2.30 -1.62
C GLY A 111 -0.90 -3.07 -0.31
N ALA A 112 -1.31 -2.40 0.78
CA ALA A 112 -1.70 -3.08 2.03
C ALA A 112 -3.05 -3.80 1.90
N LEU A 113 -4.01 -3.16 1.22
CA LEU A 113 -5.30 -3.77 0.91
C LEU A 113 -5.15 -4.97 -0.02
N LEU A 114 -4.31 -4.89 -1.05
CA LEU A 114 -4.07 -6.00 -1.99
C LEU A 114 -3.45 -7.24 -1.33
N ARG A 115 -2.59 -7.05 -0.31
CA ARG A 115 -1.86 -8.14 0.37
C ARG A 115 -2.58 -8.70 1.60
N SER A 116 -3.55 -7.96 2.12
CA SER A 116 -4.45 -8.43 3.16
C SER A 116 -5.52 -9.28 2.50
N GLU A 117 -5.56 -10.57 2.82
CA GLU A 117 -6.47 -11.53 2.18
C GLU A 117 -7.88 -11.53 2.82
N ASN A 118 -8.03 -10.93 3.99
CA ASN A 118 -9.28 -10.80 4.72
C ASN A 118 -9.27 -9.62 5.70
N GLU A 119 -10.44 -9.29 6.26
CA GLU A 119 -10.63 -8.17 7.19
C GLU A 119 -9.78 -8.30 8.45
N ALA A 120 -9.60 -9.52 8.96
CA ALA A 120 -8.77 -9.78 10.14
C ALA A 120 -7.31 -9.41 9.90
N GLN A 121 -6.72 -9.83 8.78
CA GLN A 121 -5.34 -9.46 8.40
C GLN A 121 -5.16 -7.94 8.33
N LEU A 122 -6.08 -7.24 7.66
CA LEU A 122 -6.07 -5.78 7.63
C LEU A 122 -6.25 -5.20 9.05
N GLY A 123 -7.14 -5.79 9.86
CA GLY A 123 -7.41 -5.38 11.23
C GLY A 123 -6.17 -5.44 12.12
N PHE A 124 -5.32 -6.47 12.00
CA PHE A 124 -4.04 -6.52 12.72
C PHE A 124 -3.10 -5.37 12.32
N VAL A 125 -3.01 -5.06 11.01
CA VAL A 125 -2.19 -3.94 10.52
C VAL A 125 -2.70 -2.60 11.06
N LEU A 126 -4.01 -2.35 10.96
CA LEU A 126 -4.59 -1.09 11.42
C LEU A 126 -4.55 -0.97 12.94
N GLY A 127 -4.73 -2.07 13.66
CA GLY A 127 -4.59 -2.15 15.11
C GLY A 127 -3.15 -1.83 15.56
N HIS A 128 -2.15 -2.34 14.84
CA HIS A 128 -0.73 -2.01 15.06
C HIS A 128 -0.47 -0.52 14.91
N GLU A 129 -0.97 0.10 13.84
CA GLU A 129 -0.84 1.55 13.61
C GLU A 129 -1.58 2.39 14.68
N ILE A 130 -2.73 1.91 15.17
CA ILE A 130 -3.43 2.52 16.31
C ILE A 130 -2.57 2.41 17.58
N GLY A 131 -1.89 1.28 17.80
CA GLY A 131 -0.93 1.11 18.89
C GLY A 131 0.17 2.17 18.86
N HIS A 132 0.77 2.44 17.70
CA HIS A 132 1.75 3.52 17.56
C HIS A 132 1.21 4.90 17.93
N PHE A 133 -0.04 5.17 17.62
CA PHE A 133 -0.70 6.44 17.97
C PHE A 133 -0.99 6.57 19.45
N LEU A 134 -1.57 5.54 20.06
CA LEU A 134 -1.90 5.57 21.49
C LEU A 134 -0.66 5.68 22.37
N HIS A 135 0.40 4.97 22.00
CA HIS A 135 1.68 5.01 22.71
C HIS A 135 2.59 6.17 22.28
N GLN A 136 2.10 7.06 21.39
CA GLN A 136 2.80 8.27 20.92
C GLN A 136 4.20 8.00 20.35
N HIS A 137 4.38 6.84 19.71
CA HIS A 137 5.69 6.39 19.20
C HIS A 137 6.29 7.36 18.19
N SER A 138 5.48 7.95 17.32
CA SER A 138 5.96 8.91 16.32
C SER A 138 6.49 10.20 16.96
N ILE A 139 5.85 10.69 18.04
CA ILE A 139 6.32 11.87 18.77
C ILE A 139 7.61 11.57 19.53
N LYS A 140 7.65 10.44 20.25
CA LYS A 140 8.86 9.96 20.96
C LYS A 140 10.05 9.85 19.98
N GLN A 141 9.82 9.27 18.81
CA GLN A 141 10.84 9.13 17.78
C GLN A 141 11.25 10.47 17.17
N TRP A 142 10.30 11.37 16.88
CA TRP A 142 10.60 12.70 16.35
C TRP A 142 11.43 13.53 17.32
N ARG A 143 11.09 13.56 18.62
CA ARG A 143 11.87 14.25 19.65
C ARG A 143 13.28 13.70 19.76
N ARG A 144 13.42 12.37 19.80
CA ARG A 144 14.73 11.70 19.81
C ARG A 144 15.58 12.08 18.58
N THR A 145 14.99 12.08 17.39
CA THR A 145 15.70 12.49 16.17
C THR A 145 16.09 13.96 16.23
N LYS A 146 15.20 14.85 16.69
CA LYS A 146 15.49 16.28 16.88
C LYS A 146 16.66 16.51 17.84
N ASP A 147 16.78 15.71 18.90
CA ASP A 147 17.87 15.83 19.88
C ASP A 147 19.21 15.31 19.35
N ILE A 148 19.17 14.29 18.48
CA ILE A 148 20.37 13.70 17.86
C ILE A 148 20.85 14.54 16.68
N MET A 149 19.94 15.20 15.95
CA MET A 149 20.30 16.04 14.81
C MET A 149 20.78 17.42 15.26
N ASN A 150 22.01 17.78 14.90
CA ASN A 150 22.48 19.15 15.10
C ASN A 150 21.76 20.12 14.13
N ALA A 151 21.72 21.40 14.47
CA ALA A 151 21.04 22.43 13.67
C ALA A 151 21.54 22.51 12.21
N LEU A 152 22.78 22.09 11.95
CA LEU A 152 23.36 22.03 10.60
C LEU A 152 22.71 20.93 9.74
N SER A 153 22.38 19.78 10.32
CA SER A 153 21.71 18.68 9.62
C SER A 153 20.25 19.00 9.29
N ILE A 154 19.56 19.73 10.18
CA ILE A 154 18.22 20.27 9.93
C ILE A 154 18.25 21.30 8.79
N LEU A 155 19.28 22.16 8.75
CA LEU A 155 19.44 23.14 7.67
C LEU A 155 19.71 22.49 6.31
N GLN A 156 20.51 21.41 6.26
CA GLN A 156 20.74 20.64 5.03
C GLN A 156 19.46 19.95 4.53
N LEU A 157 18.63 19.46 5.46
CA LEU A 157 17.32 18.86 5.17
C LEU A 157 16.36 19.88 4.53
N VAL A 158 16.25 21.09 5.11
CA VAL A 158 15.39 22.17 4.58
C VAL A 158 15.93 22.71 3.24
N ALA A 159 17.24 22.75 3.04
CA ALA A 159 17.83 23.18 1.78
C ALA A 159 17.58 22.17 0.63
N ALA A 160 17.52 20.87 0.95
CA ALA A 160 17.22 19.82 -0.03
C ALA A 160 15.75 19.84 -0.49
N SER A 161 14.80 20.19 0.39
CA SER A 161 13.37 20.27 0.05
C SER A 161 12.97 21.55 -0.70
N ALA A 162 13.77 22.61 -0.63
CA ALA A 162 13.52 23.87 -1.34
C ALA A 162 13.87 23.83 -2.86
N GLY A 163 14.51 22.77 -3.33
CA GLY A 163 14.97 22.61 -4.72
C GLY A 163 13.97 21.97 -5.68
N THR A 164 12.96 21.25 -5.19
CA THR A 164 12.00 20.50 -6.02
C THR A 164 10.69 21.26 -6.16
N ARG A 165 10.57 22.02 -7.26
CA ARG A 165 9.39 22.86 -7.56
C ARG A 165 8.15 22.10 -8.05
N ASP A 166 8.25 20.79 -8.20
CA ASP A 166 7.09 19.96 -8.56
C ASP A 166 6.57 19.26 -7.31
N ALA A 167 5.52 19.84 -6.73
CA ALA A 167 4.90 19.36 -5.49
C ALA A 167 4.31 17.94 -5.59
N TYR A 168 4.24 17.38 -6.80
CA TYR A 168 3.82 16.01 -7.06
C TYR A 168 4.97 15.00 -6.98
N ASP A 169 6.22 15.47 -6.95
CA ASP A 169 7.46 14.68 -6.98
C ASP A 169 8.23 14.73 -5.65
N ILE A 170 7.66 15.36 -4.60
CA ILE A 170 8.21 15.35 -3.22
C ILE A 170 8.14 13.93 -2.59
N PHE A 171 7.58 12.95 -3.31
CA PHE A 171 7.58 11.54 -2.94
C PHE A 171 8.48 10.69 -3.85
N ASP A 172 9.60 11.25 -4.33
CA ASP A 172 10.69 10.44 -4.84
C ASP A 172 11.06 9.40 -3.78
N VAL A 173 10.90 8.12 -4.13
CA VAL A 173 11.11 6.99 -3.23
C VAL A 173 12.54 6.98 -2.67
N SER A 174 13.49 7.64 -3.37
CA SER A 174 14.86 7.85 -2.90
C SER A 174 14.94 8.69 -1.61
N GLN A 175 14.12 9.74 -1.50
CA GLN A 175 14.04 10.58 -0.30
C GLN A 175 13.28 9.88 0.82
N LEU A 176 12.23 9.11 0.48
CA LEU A 176 11.49 8.31 1.46
C LEU A 176 12.39 7.29 2.18
N VAL A 177 13.35 6.65 1.49
CA VAL A 177 14.28 5.67 2.10
C VAL A 177 15.27 6.34 3.06
N ALA A 178 15.83 7.50 2.67
CA ALA A 178 16.71 8.27 3.54
C ALA A 178 15.97 8.75 4.80
N TYR A 179 14.74 9.25 4.66
CA TYR A 179 13.92 9.68 5.80
C TYR A 179 13.35 8.52 6.62
N ALA A 180 12.95 7.41 5.99
CA ALA A 180 12.43 6.24 6.70
C ALA A 180 13.45 5.67 7.70
N SER A 181 14.76 5.74 7.38
CA SER A 181 15.81 5.34 8.31
C SER A 181 15.87 6.19 9.60
N LEU A 182 15.40 7.44 9.54
CA LEU A 182 15.31 8.36 10.69
C LEU A 182 14.01 8.17 11.49
N TYR A 183 12.99 7.56 10.88
CA TYR A 183 11.68 7.29 11.48
C TYR A 183 11.45 5.81 11.82
N LYS A 184 12.49 5.00 11.77
CA LYS A 184 12.45 3.60 12.18
C LYS A 184 12.14 3.49 13.68
N TYR A 185 11.06 2.79 14.02
CA TYR A 185 10.69 2.57 15.41
C TYR A 185 11.65 1.64 16.14
N SER A 186 11.72 1.80 17.46
CA SER A 186 12.49 0.89 18.33
C SER A 186 11.81 -0.48 18.39
N ARG A 187 12.57 -1.51 18.79
CA ARG A 187 12.02 -2.86 19.00
C ARG A 187 10.91 -2.88 20.05
N ASP A 188 11.06 -2.07 21.10
CA ASP A 188 10.05 -1.98 22.17
C ASP A 188 8.76 -1.32 21.65
N ALA A 189 8.88 -0.26 20.85
CA ALA A 189 7.72 0.39 20.23
C ALA A 189 6.97 -0.54 19.27
N GLU A 190 7.70 -1.36 18.49
CA GLU A 190 7.08 -2.39 17.65
C GLU A 190 6.38 -3.46 18.48
N ARG A 191 6.98 -3.90 19.61
CA ARG A 191 6.36 -4.90 20.49
C ARG A 191 5.07 -4.39 21.13
N GLU A 192 5.09 -3.17 21.67
CA GLU A 192 3.92 -2.52 22.25
C GLU A 192 2.79 -2.38 21.21
N SER A 193 3.14 -2.01 19.98
CA SER A 193 2.19 -1.84 18.88
C SER A 193 1.65 -3.18 18.36
N ASP A 194 2.50 -4.21 18.27
CA ASP A 194 2.09 -5.58 17.93
C ASP A 194 1.08 -6.09 18.96
N THR A 195 1.36 -5.95 20.27
CA THR A 195 0.45 -6.35 21.35
C THR A 195 -0.89 -5.62 21.27
N GLU A 196 -0.89 -4.28 21.13
CA GLU A 196 -2.12 -3.50 20.95
C GLU A 196 -2.94 -3.94 19.74
N GLY A 197 -2.26 -4.15 18.60
CA GLY A 197 -2.90 -4.62 17.38
C GLY A 197 -3.57 -5.98 17.57
N PHE A 198 -2.91 -6.89 18.28
CA PHE A 198 -3.47 -8.18 18.63
C PHE A 198 -4.70 -8.09 19.52
N GLU A 199 -4.57 -7.42 20.66
CA GLU A 199 -5.65 -7.34 21.65
C GLU A 199 -6.92 -6.71 21.05
N ARG A 200 -6.74 -5.66 20.25
CA ARG A 200 -7.86 -4.98 19.56
C ARG A 200 -8.52 -5.87 18.53
N ALA A 201 -7.74 -6.55 17.68
CA ALA A 201 -8.29 -7.44 16.67
C ALA A 201 -9.01 -8.65 17.29
N VAL A 202 -8.41 -9.28 18.31
CA VAL A 202 -9.02 -10.40 19.03
C VAL A 202 -10.29 -9.98 19.76
N LYS A 203 -10.33 -8.77 20.35
CA LYS A 203 -11.54 -8.22 20.97
C LYS A 203 -12.71 -8.06 19.98
N LEU A 204 -12.43 -7.86 18.68
CA LEU A 204 -13.43 -7.85 17.61
C LEU A 204 -13.80 -9.27 17.11
N GLY A 205 -13.29 -10.33 17.76
CA GLY A 205 -13.55 -11.72 17.44
C GLY A 205 -12.75 -12.26 16.26
N TYR A 206 -11.71 -11.54 15.81
CA TYR A 206 -10.86 -12.01 14.72
C TYR A 206 -9.98 -13.19 15.14
N ARG A 207 -9.73 -14.10 14.19
CA ARG A 207 -8.87 -15.25 14.38
C ARG A 207 -7.41 -14.79 14.57
N ALA A 208 -6.80 -15.21 15.67
CA ALA A 208 -5.51 -14.68 16.14
C ALA A 208 -4.32 -14.99 15.22
N ASP A 209 -4.39 -16.05 14.41
CA ASP A 209 -3.31 -16.46 13.49
C ASP A 209 -3.17 -15.53 12.26
N GLN A 210 -4.13 -14.64 11.99
CA GLN A 210 -4.14 -13.88 10.75
C GLN A 210 -3.00 -12.86 10.64
N GLY A 211 -2.63 -12.19 11.74
CA GLY A 211 -1.47 -11.29 11.75
C GLY A 211 -0.17 -12.02 11.39
N ALA A 212 0.06 -13.19 11.99
CA ALA A 212 1.24 -14.01 11.73
C ALA A 212 1.29 -14.52 10.27
N LEU A 213 0.15 -14.94 9.72
CA LEU A 213 0.05 -15.40 8.32
C LEU A 213 0.31 -14.27 7.33
N LEU A 214 -0.23 -13.08 7.57
CA LEU A 214 0.07 -11.91 6.75
C LEU A 214 1.58 -11.60 6.78
N TRP A 215 2.17 -11.53 7.97
CA TRP A 215 3.58 -11.20 8.13
C TRP A 215 4.51 -12.24 7.48
N GLN A 216 4.18 -13.53 7.60
CA GLN A 216 4.90 -14.60 6.92
C GLN A 216 4.94 -14.38 5.40
N GLY A 217 3.82 -13.99 4.81
CA GLY A 217 3.75 -13.71 3.39
C GLY A 217 4.52 -12.45 2.97
N LEU A 218 4.53 -11.40 3.81
CA LEU A 218 5.35 -10.20 3.57
C LEU A 218 6.86 -10.50 3.64
N LEU A 219 7.28 -11.37 4.57
CA LEU A 219 8.65 -11.85 4.65
C LEU A 219 9.03 -12.68 3.42
N ALA A 220 8.12 -13.52 2.91
CA ALA A 220 8.35 -14.27 1.69
C ALA A 220 8.58 -13.33 0.48
N GLU A 221 7.82 -12.23 0.37
CA GLU A 221 8.05 -11.20 -0.64
C GLU A 221 9.41 -10.49 -0.45
N ASP A 222 9.78 -10.10 0.77
CA ASP A 222 11.06 -9.40 1.01
C ASP A 222 12.28 -10.31 0.82
N ASN A 223 12.17 -11.60 1.13
CA ASN A 223 13.25 -12.58 0.92
C ASN A 223 13.67 -12.70 -0.55
N VAL A 224 12.74 -12.48 -1.48
CA VAL A 224 13.01 -12.50 -2.93
C VAL A 224 13.17 -11.10 -3.52
N ARG A 225 13.18 -10.04 -2.69
CA ARG A 225 13.31 -8.65 -3.14
C ARG A 225 14.66 -8.40 -3.80
N ASP A 226 14.61 -7.70 -4.93
CA ASP A 226 15.78 -7.02 -5.48
C ASP A 226 16.27 -5.97 -4.49
N ARG A 227 17.44 -6.21 -3.87
CA ARG A 227 18.03 -5.34 -2.84
C ARG A 227 18.37 -3.94 -3.35
N ASN A 228 18.46 -3.75 -4.67
CA ASN A 228 18.64 -2.43 -5.27
C ASN A 228 17.35 -1.60 -5.29
N LYS A 229 16.20 -2.22 -4.99
CA LYS A 229 14.91 -1.54 -4.92
C LYS A 229 14.51 -1.26 -3.47
N PRO A 230 13.86 -0.12 -3.19
CA PRO A 230 13.40 0.25 -1.85
C PRO A 230 12.61 -0.87 -1.15
N SER A 231 12.85 -1.05 0.14
CA SER A 231 11.96 -1.86 0.99
C SER A 231 10.71 -1.03 1.29
N GLY A 232 9.53 -1.68 1.31
CA GLY A 232 8.27 -1.03 1.68
C GLY A 232 8.21 -0.83 3.20
N ILE A 233 7.32 -1.58 3.87
CA ILE A 233 7.08 -1.50 5.31
C ILE A 233 8.33 -1.71 6.18
N PHE A 234 9.29 -2.56 5.76
CA PHE A 234 10.47 -2.85 6.58
C PHE A 234 11.49 -1.71 6.68
N ALA A 235 11.30 -0.64 5.90
CA ALA A 235 12.07 0.59 6.07
C ALA A 235 11.74 1.28 7.41
N THR A 236 10.46 1.30 7.82
CA THR A 236 10.00 1.93 9.07
C THR A 236 9.69 0.94 10.17
N HIS A 237 9.24 -0.28 9.84
CA HIS A 237 8.90 -1.37 10.76
C HIS A 237 9.82 -2.57 10.50
N PRO A 238 11.01 -2.63 11.09
CA PRO A 238 11.99 -3.67 10.76
C PRO A 238 11.42 -5.07 11.00
N ALA A 239 11.60 -5.94 10.01
CA ALA A 239 11.45 -7.37 10.23
C ALA A 239 12.52 -7.85 11.21
N THR A 240 12.11 -8.44 12.33
CA THR A 240 12.99 -9.18 13.22
C THR A 240 12.47 -10.60 13.37
N GLU A 241 13.36 -11.57 13.54
CA GLU A 241 12.98 -12.96 13.86
C GLU A 241 12.14 -13.00 15.13
N GLU A 242 12.48 -12.16 16.10
CA GLU A 242 11.75 -11.96 17.34
C GLU A 242 10.27 -11.63 17.12
N ARG A 243 9.94 -10.71 16.20
CA ARG A 243 8.54 -10.37 15.90
C ARG A 243 7.77 -11.58 15.39
N MET A 244 8.36 -12.39 14.51
CA MET A 244 7.69 -13.61 14.04
C MET A 244 7.42 -14.61 15.17
N THR A 245 8.36 -14.75 16.11
CA THR A 245 8.15 -15.59 17.30
C THR A 245 7.02 -15.04 18.15
N THR A 246 7.03 -13.74 18.47
CA THR A 246 5.98 -13.11 19.27
C THR A 246 4.61 -13.16 18.60
N LEU A 247 4.51 -12.93 17.29
CA LEU A 247 3.24 -13.05 16.55
C LEU A 247 2.69 -14.49 16.61
N ARG A 248 3.55 -15.51 16.58
CA ARG A 248 3.14 -16.92 16.69
C ARG A 248 2.71 -17.27 18.11
N GLU A 249 3.48 -16.88 19.12
CA GLU A 249 3.13 -17.09 20.53
C GLU A 249 1.81 -16.40 20.89
N ALA A 250 1.59 -15.17 20.40
CA ALA A 250 0.33 -14.47 20.57
C ALA A 250 -0.83 -15.22 19.87
N ALA A 251 -0.62 -15.70 18.64
CA ALA A 251 -1.62 -16.50 17.95
C ALA A 251 -1.98 -17.79 18.71
N GLU A 252 -1.01 -18.45 19.36
CA GLU A 252 -1.23 -19.63 20.20
C GLU A 252 -1.97 -19.28 21.49
N ALA A 253 -1.56 -18.21 22.18
CA ALA A 253 -2.20 -17.74 23.41
C ALA A 253 -3.68 -17.38 23.21
N PHE A 254 -4.02 -16.86 22.02
CA PHE A 254 -5.38 -16.46 21.64
C PHE A 254 -6.05 -17.41 20.65
N ALA A 255 -5.56 -18.64 20.48
CA ALA A 255 -6.03 -19.59 19.47
C ALA A 255 -7.55 -19.87 19.52
N ASN A 256 -8.14 -19.79 20.72
CA ASN A 256 -9.57 -20.02 20.94
C ASN A 256 -10.39 -18.72 21.12
N ALA A 257 -9.75 -17.55 21.08
CA ALA A 257 -10.40 -16.27 21.42
C ALA A 257 -11.24 -15.68 20.26
N GLY A 258 -11.00 -16.12 19.02
CA GLY A 258 -11.75 -15.67 17.85
C GLY A 258 -11.65 -16.66 16.70
N SER A 259 -12.68 -16.70 15.85
CA SER A 259 -12.76 -17.60 14.69
C SER A 259 -13.04 -16.88 13.37
N ARG A 260 -13.38 -15.59 13.43
CA ARG A 260 -13.81 -14.80 12.26
C ARG A 260 -12.60 -14.30 11.49
N THR A 261 -12.63 -14.40 10.16
CA THR A 261 -11.66 -13.73 9.27
C THR A 261 -12.24 -12.48 8.61
N GLY A 262 -13.57 -12.37 8.50
CA GLY A 262 -14.25 -11.27 7.82
C GLY A 262 -14.04 -11.28 6.30
N GLU A 263 -13.72 -12.45 5.73
CA GLU A 263 -13.30 -12.61 4.35
C GLU A 263 -14.34 -12.18 3.31
N GLU A 264 -15.63 -12.52 3.49
CA GLU A 264 -16.70 -12.16 2.53
C GLU A 264 -16.92 -10.65 2.45
N GLY A 265 -17.02 -9.99 3.60
CA GLY A 265 -17.18 -8.53 3.68
C GLY A 265 -15.98 -7.80 3.08
N TYR A 266 -14.77 -8.27 3.40
CA TYR A 266 -13.53 -7.73 2.86
C TYR A 266 -13.44 -7.89 1.34
N ARG A 267 -13.75 -9.09 0.84
CA ARG A 267 -13.76 -9.38 -0.59
C ARG A 267 -14.74 -8.47 -1.32
N SER A 268 -15.97 -8.34 -0.80
CA SER A 268 -17.00 -7.48 -1.41
C SER A 268 -16.59 -6.01 -1.47
N ALA A 269 -15.91 -5.52 -0.43
CA ALA A 269 -15.43 -4.14 -0.38
C ALA A 269 -14.24 -3.86 -1.31
N THR A 270 -13.43 -4.88 -1.62
CA THR A 270 -12.17 -4.72 -2.37
C THR A 270 -12.24 -5.20 -3.82
N GLU A 271 -13.16 -6.09 -4.16
CA GLU A 271 -13.35 -6.67 -5.49
C GLU A 271 -13.41 -5.63 -6.62
N PRO A 272 -14.14 -4.49 -6.50
CA PRO A 272 -14.19 -3.49 -7.57
C PRO A 272 -12.83 -2.88 -7.93
N PHE A 273 -11.85 -2.95 -7.02
CA PHE A 273 -10.53 -2.34 -7.17
C PHE A 273 -9.43 -3.35 -7.49
N PHE A 274 -9.69 -4.65 -7.26
CA PHE A 274 -8.69 -5.71 -7.27
C PHE A 274 -7.84 -5.71 -8.55
N ALA A 275 -8.48 -5.65 -9.72
CA ALA A 275 -7.77 -5.59 -11.00
C ALA A 275 -6.87 -4.34 -11.11
N SER A 276 -7.39 -3.16 -10.76
CA SER A 276 -6.61 -1.92 -10.82
C SER A 276 -5.41 -1.92 -9.87
N TRP A 277 -5.51 -2.57 -8.72
CA TRP A 277 -4.38 -2.71 -7.78
C TRP A 277 -3.35 -3.70 -8.30
N LEU A 278 -3.77 -4.77 -8.97
CA LEU A 278 -2.87 -5.68 -9.67
C LEU A 278 -2.16 -4.99 -10.84
N ASP A 279 -2.84 -4.12 -11.60
CA ASP A 279 -2.19 -3.26 -12.60
C ASP A 279 -1.10 -2.40 -11.97
N ASP A 280 -1.39 -1.75 -10.83
CA ASP A 280 -0.40 -0.92 -10.11
C ASP A 280 0.78 -1.76 -9.60
N GLU A 281 0.54 -2.96 -9.06
CA GLU A 281 1.59 -3.88 -8.62
C GLU A 281 2.48 -4.32 -9.80
N MET A 282 1.88 -4.67 -10.94
CA MET A 282 2.61 -4.97 -12.17
C MET A 282 3.46 -3.78 -12.63
N GLY A 283 2.94 -2.56 -12.46
CA GLY A 283 3.63 -1.30 -12.74
C GLY A 283 4.94 -1.11 -11.95
N ARG A 284 5.06 -1.70 -10.75
CA ARG A 284 6.31 -1.65 -9.97
C ARG A 284 7.45 -2.41 -10.63
N ARG A 285 7.15 -3.41 -11.46
CA ARG A 285 8.14 -4.32 -12.08
C ARG A 285 9.01 -5.04 -11.03
N HIS A 286 8.41 -5.39 -9.89
CA HIS A 286 9.03 -6.16 -8.81
C HIS A 286 8.71 -7.65 -8.97
N TYR A 287 8.99 -8.21 -10.16
CA TYR A 287 8.45 -9.51 -10.57
C TYR A 287 8.69 -10.66 -9.58
N PRO A 288 9.87 -10.82 -8.95
CA PRO A 288 10.05 -11.87 -7.93
C PRO A 288 9.06 -11.76 -6.77
N GLN A 289 8.86 -10.56 -6.22
CA GLN A 289 7.87 -10.33 -5.15
C GLN A 289 6.44 -10.51 -5.65
N THR A 290 6.14 -10.00 -6.85
CA THR A 290 4.80 -10.14 -7.44
C THR A 290 4.45 -11.61 -7.71
N ILE A 291 5.41 -12.48 -8.02
CA ILE A 291 5.18 -13.94 -8.12
C ILE A 291 4.73 -14.49 -6.77
N VAL A 292 5.45 -14.19 -5.69
CA VAL A 292 5.09 -14.64 -4.33
C VAL A 292 3.69 -14.17 -3.94
N LEU A 293 3.36 -12.91 -4.24
CA LEU A 293 2.02 -12.36 -4.01
C LEU A 293 0.94 -13.12 -4.81
N LEU A 294 1.15 -13.31 -6.12
CA LEU A 294 0.16 -13.98 -6.97
C LEU A 294 0.00 -15.46 -6.61
N ASP A 295 1.07 -16.15 -6.18
CA ASP A 295 0.99 -17.53 -5.69
C ASP A 295 0.12 -17.60 -4.43
N ARG A 296 0.34 -16.72 -3.44
CA ARG A 296 -0.52 -16.61 -2.25
C ARG A 296 -1.99 -16.30 -2.58
N LEU A 297 -2.21 -15.33 -3.46
CA LEU A 297 -3.58 -14.96 -3.86
C LEU A 297 -4.27 -16.14 -4.57
N GLN A 298 -3.55 -16.88 -5.41
CA GLN A 298 -4.12 -18.02 -6.15
C GLN A 298 -4.57 -19.15 -5.22
N GLU A 299 -3.85 -19.42 -4.14
CA GLU A 299 -4.19 -20.49 -3.17
C GLU A 299 -5.57 -20.31 -2.52
N ARG A 300 -6.08 -19.07 -2.47
CA ARG A 300 -7.35 -18.74 -1.79
C ARG A 300 -8.40 -18.13 -2.70
N ALA A 301 -8.00 -17.62 -3.87
CA ALA A 301 -8.93 -17.00 -4.80
C ALA A 301 -9.90 -18.02 -5.38
N THR A 302 -11.15 -17.60 -5.57
CA THR A 302 -12.21 -18.40 -6.19
C THR A 302 -12.97 -17.52 -7.18
N GLY A 303 -13.68 -18.15 -8.13
CA GLY A 303 -14.52 -17.44 -9.10
C GLY A 303 -13.75 -16.36 -9.87
N SER A 304 -14.36 -15.18 -10.04
CA SER A 304 -13.78 -14.09 -10.84
C SER A 304 -12.42 -13.61 -10.30
N HIS A 305 -12.20 -13.61 -8.98
CA HIS A 305 -10.89 -13.27 -8.40
C HIS A 305 -9.80 -14.24 -8.87
N LEU A 306 -10.07 -15.54 -8.90
CA LEU A 306 -9.09 -16.52 -9.39
C LEU A 306 -8.79 -16.29 -10.88
N ALA A 307 -9.81 -15.96 -11.67
CA ALA A 307 -9.63 -15.63 -13.08
C ALA A 307 -8.76 -14.39 -13.28
N TRP A 308 -8.92 -13.36 -12.45
CA TRP A 308 -8.05 -12.19 -12.45
C TRP A 308 -6.62 -12.53 -12.03
N VAL A 309 -6.44 -13.32 -10.96
CA VAL A 309 -5.11 -13.76 -10.52
C VAL A 309 -4.39 -14.52 -11.65
N ASP A 310 -5.06 -15.48 -12.29
CA ASP A 310 -4.49 -16.24 -13.41
C ASP A 310 -4.17 -15.36 -14.61
N TYR A 311 -5.03 -14.38 -14.93
CA TYR A 311 -4.76 -13.39 -15.97
C TYR A 311 -3.50 -12.56 -15.63
N TYR A 312 -3.37 -12.08 -14.39
CA TYR A 312 -2.20 -11.31 -13.97
C TYR A 312 -0.92 -12.14 -13.85
N ARG A 313 -1.01 -13.45 -13.59
CA ARG A 313 0.12 -14.38 -13.78
C ARG A 313 0.56 -14.40 -15.25
N GLY A 314 -0.39 -14.40 -16.18
CA GLY A 314 -0.14 -14.26 -17.61
C GLY A 314 0.58 -12.95 -17.95
N GLU A 315 0.05 -11.84 -17.46
CA GLU A 315 0.67 -10.51 -17.63
C GLU A 315 2.07 -10.45 -17.04
N LEU A 316 2.30 -11.09 -15.89
CA LEU A 316 3.60 -11.15 -15.25
C LEU A 316 4.63 -11.82 -16.13
N PHE A 317 4.34 -13.02 -16.63
CA PHE A 317 5.28 -13.73 -17.50
C PHE A 317 5.50 -12.98 -18.82
N ARG A 318 4.42 -12.46 -19.42
CA ARG A 318 4.51 -11.66 -20.66
C ARG A 318 5.39 -10.41 -20.51
N LYS A 319 5.32 -9.72 -19.38
CA LYS A 319 6.11 -8.50 -19.13
C LYS A 319 7.53 -8.80 -18.67
N ARG A 320 7.75 -9.89 -17.93
CA ARG A 320 9.08 -10.31 -17.45
C ARG A 320 9.97 -10.84 -18.57
N ARG A 321 9.41 -11.60 -19.54
CA ARG A 321 10.10 -12.12 -20.72
C ARG A 321 11.37 -12.94 -20.40
N ALA A 322 11.36 -13.70 -19.32
CA ALA A 322 12.43 -14.66 -19.04
C ALA A 322 12.28 -15.92 -19.90
N GLY A 323 13.31 -16.77 -19.93
CA GLY A 323 13.26 -18.04 -20.67
C GLY A 323 12.06 -18.90 -20.25
N GLY A 324 11.22 -19.27 -21.22
CA GLY A 324 10.00 -20.07 -21.00
C GLY A 324 8.78 -19.28 -20.57
N ASP A 325 8.87 -17.96 -20.39
CA ASP A 325 7.75 -17.14 -19.95
C ASP A 325 6.63 -17.04 -20.99
N ASP A 326 6.93 -17.13 -22.29
CA ASP A 326 5.88 -17.07 -23.32
C ASP A 326 4.88 -18.22 -23.16
N LYS A 327 5.38 -19.44 -22.93
CA LYS A 327 4.54 -20.62 -22.66
C LYS A 327 3.76 -20.43 -21.35
N ARG A 328 4.43 -19.98 -20.28
CA ARG A 328 3.78 -19.75 -18.98
C ARG A 328 2.68 -18.69 -19.06
N ALA A 329 2.90 -17.63 -19.85
CA ALA A 329 1.90 -16.59 -20.08
C ALA A 329 0.67 -17.15 -20.79
N ILE A 330 0.87 -17.91 -21.88
CA ILE A 330 -0.20 -18.58 -22.63
C ILE A 330 -0.99 -19.53 -21.73
N ASP A 331 -0.29 -20.37 -20.96
CA ASP A 331 -0.92 -21.34 -20.06
C ASP A 331 -1.75 -20.64 -18.97
N ALA A 332 -1.26 -19.52 -18.42
CA ALA A 332 -1.95 -18.74 -17.41
C ALA A 332 -3.20 -18.02 -17.96
N TYR A 333 -3.13 -17.38 -19.15
CA TYR A 333 -4.33 -16.81 -19.79
C TYR A 333 -5.39 -17.87 -20.05
N ARG A 334 -4.98 -19.05 -20.55
CA ARG A 334 -5.90 -20.18 -20.75
C ARG A 334 -6.49 -20.68 -19.45
N ALA A 335 -5.74 -20.67 -18.34
CA ALA A 335 -6.26 -21.01 -17.02
C ALA A 335 -7.34 -20.03 -16.59
N ALA A 336 -7.09 -18.73 -16.70
CA ALA A 336 -8.08 -17.69 -16.42
C ALA A 336 -9.38 -17.90 -17.21
N MET A 337 -9.27 -18.16 -18.51
CA MET A 337 -10.42 -18.35 -19.42
C MET A 337 -11.26 -19.62 -19.15
N ARG A 338 -10.79 -20.56 -18.31
CA ARG A 338 -11.59 -21.71 -17.88
C ARG A 338 -12.56 -21.38 -16.77
N ILE A 339 -12.43 -20.21 -16.15
CA ILE A 339 -13.22 -19.80 -14.99
C ILE A 339 -14.37 -18.91 -15.45
N SER A 340 -15.59 -19.19 -14.98
CA SER A 340 -16.75 -18.35 -15.30
C SER A 340 -16.54 -16.92 -14.81
N GLY A 341 -16.84 -15.93 -15.66
CA GLY A 341 -16.62 -14.52 -15.35
C GLY A 341 -15.15 -14.06 -15.47
N TYR A 342 -14.34 -14.77 -16.26
CA TYR A 342 -12.97 -14.35 -16.57
C TYR A 342 -12.92 -12.99 -17.28
N PRO A 343 -11.79 -12.26 -17.16
CA PRO A 343 -11.64 -10.96 -17.79
C PRO A 343 -11.51 -11.10 -19.32
N PRO A 344 -12.42 -10.52 -20.15
CA PRO A 344 -12.37 -10.67 -21.61
C PRO A 344 -11.07 -10.19 -22.26
N ILE A 345 -10.37 -9.27 -21.60
CA ILE A 345 -9.05 -8.78 -22.03
C ILE A 345 -7.99 -9.90 -22.13
N ALA A 346 -8.21 -11.04 -21.46
CA ALA A 346 -7.39 -12.24 -21.61
C ALA A 346 -7.31 -12.73 -23.06
N HIS A 347 -8.40 -12.65 -23.84
CA HIS A 347 -8.38 -12.97 -25.27
C HIS A 347 -7.44 -12.05 -26.05
N ARG A 348 -7.50 -10.74 -25.79
CA ARG A 348 -6.64 -9.76 -26.46
C ARG A 348 -5.16 -10.09 -26.23
N ASP A 349 -4.79 -10.29 -24.97
CA ASP A 349 -3.40 -10.47 -24.59
C ASP A 349 -2.88 -11.87 -24.94
N LEU A 350 -3.73 -12.90 -24.91
CA LEU A 350 -3.42 -14.21 -25.48
C LEU A 350 -3.20 -14.15 -26.99
N GLY A 351 -3.99 -13.35 -27.72
CA GLY A 351 -3.77 -13.09 -29.14
C GLY A 351 -2.40 -12.46 -29.41
N TYR A 352 -1.96 -11.50 -28.57
CA TYR A 352 -0.61 -10.94 -28.66
C TYR A 352 0.48 -11.99 -28.38
N MET A 353 0.25 -12.93 -27.47
CA MET A 353 1.17 -14.04 -27.26
C MET A 353 1.27 -14.96 -28.47
N TYR A 354 0.13 -15.33 -29.08
CA TYR A 354 0.14 -16.16 -30.29
C TYR A 354 0.83 -15.48 -31.47
N ARG A 355 0.65 -14.16 -31.62
CA ARG A 355 1.41 -13.39 -32.60
C ARG A 355 2.92 -13.50 -32.36
N THR A 356 3.34 -13.39 -31.10
CA THR A 356 4.76 -13.45 -30.70
C THR A 356 5.38 -14.80 -31.05
N ILE A 357 4.64 -15.90 -30.85
CA ILE A 357 5.10 -17.25 -31.20
C ILE A 357 4.72 -17.69 -32.64
N GLN A 358 4.41 -16.72 -33.51
CA GLN A 358 4.13 -16.93 -34.94
C GLN A 358 2.97 -17.90 -35.23
N GLN A 359 1.89 -17.83 -34.45
CA GLN A 359 0.65 -18.59 -34.65
C GLN A 359 -0.51 -17.65 -35.04
N PRO A 360 -0.51 -17.08 -36.25
CA PRO A 360 -1.44 -16.02 -36.65
C PRO A 360 -2.90 -16.47 -36.68
N ALA A 361 -3.18 -17.74 -37.01
CA ALA A 361 -4.53 -18.28 -37.00
C ALA A 361 -5.13 -18.30 -35.59
N LEU A 362 -4.33 -18.71 -34.58
CA LEU A 362 -4.78 -18.66 -33.18
C LEU A 362 -4.92 -17.21 -32.71
N ALA A 363 -3.96 -16.34 -33.02
CA ALA A 363 -4.03 -14.92 -32.68
C ALA A 363 -5.33 -14.27 -33.21
N ALA A 364 -5.66 -14.51 -34.48
CA ALA A 364 -6.88 -14.01 -35.11
C ALA A 364 -8.15 -14.57 -34.45
N SER A 365 -8.15 -15.83 -34.02
CA SER A 365 -9.27 -16.41 -33.28
C SER A 365 -9.52 -15.68 -31.97
N GLU A 366 -8.47 -15.43 -31.19
CA GLU A 366 -8.59 -14.76 -29.90
C GLU A 366 -9.04 -13.30 -30.04
N TRP A 367 -8.48 -12.55 -30.98
CA TRP A 367 -8.89 -11.16 -31.20
C TRP A 367 -10.34 -11.02 -31.68
N ARG A 368 -10.85 -11.96 -32.49
CA ARG A 368 -12.28 -11.98 -32.86
C ARG A 368 -13.17 -12.14 -31.63
N GLU A 369 -12.84 -13.08 -30.74
CA GLU A 369 -13.63 -13.29 -29.53
C GLU A 369 -13.53 -12.08 -28.59
N TYR A 370 -12.35 -11.47 -28.44
CA TYR A 370 -12.20 -10.21 -27.71
C TYR A 370 -13.13 -9.10 -28.23
N LEU A 371 -13.12 -8.86 -29.55
CA LEU A 371 -13.95 -7.82 -30.18
C LEU A 371 -15.45 -8.11 -30.07
N LYS A 372 -15.84 -9.38 -30.00
CA LYS A 372 -17.23 -9.80 -29.75
C LYS A 372 -17.64 -9.56 -28.29
N LEU A 373 -16.75 -9.85 -27.33
CA LEU A 373 -17.01 -9.66 -25.90
C LEU A 373 -16.92 -8.18 -25.47
N LYS A 374 -16.12 -7.38 -26.17
CA LYS A 374 -15.88 -5.95 -25.91
C LYS A 374 -16.00 -5.14 -27.20
N PRO A 375 -17.22 -4.98 -27.75
CA PRO A 375 -17.43 -4.25 -29.00
C PRO A 375 -17.02 -2.78 -28.92
N ASP A 376 -17.14 -2.15 -27.74
CA ASP A 376 -16.83 -0.73 -27.53
C ASP A 376 -15.47 -0.49 -26.87
N ALA A 377 -14.53 -1.43 -27.01
CA ALA A 377 -13.20 -1.31 -26.42
C ALA A 377 -12.45 -0.08 -26.97
N ALA A 378 -11.76 0.68 -26.09
CA ALA A 378 -11.01 1.86 -26.50
C ALA A 378 -9.85 1.53 -27.47
N ASP A 379 -9.31 0.31 -27.39
CA ASP A 379 -8.25 -0.24 -28.24
C ASP A 379 -8.80 -1.07 -29.42
N ARG A 380 -10.10 -1.01 -29.71
CA ARG A 380 -10.76 -1.76 -30.79
C ARG A 380 -10.02 -1.63 -32.12
N ALA A 381 -9.76 -0.40 -32.56
CA ALA A 381 -9.11 -0.12 -33.85
C ALA A 381 -7.71 -0.76 -33.94
N THR A 382 -6.98 -0.76 -32.83
CA THR A 382 -5.67 -1.42 -32.74
C THR A 382 -5.80 -2.94 -32.88
N VAL A 383 -6.78 -3.55 -32.22
CA VAL A 383 -7.01 -4.99 -32.31
C VAL A 383 -7.53 -5.41 -33.68
N GLU A 384 -8.41 -4.63 -34.31
CA GLU A 384 -8.87 -4.85 -35.69
C GLU A 384 -7.72 -4.78 -36.70
N HIS A 385 -6.80 -3.83 -36.53
CA HIS A 385 -5.60 -3.75 -37.35
C HIS A 385 -4.76 -5.04 -37.23
N TYR A 386 -4.45 -5.50 -36.03
CA TYR A 386 -3.70 -6.75 -35.84
C TYR A 386 -4.44 -7.98 -36.39
N LEU A 387 -5.76 -8.02 -36.25
CA LEU A 387 -6.58 -9.06 -36.86
C LEU A 387 -6.48 -9.05 -38.39
N SER A 388 -6.47 -7.88 -39.01
CA SER A 388 -6.31 -7.76 -40.47
C SER A 388 -4.93 -8.24 -40.94
N GLU A 389 -3.86 -7.93 -40.19
CA GLU A 389 -2.51 -8.43 -40.46
C GLU A 389 -2.46 -9.97 -40.38
N ALA A 390 -2.98 -10.55 -39.29
CA ALA A 390 -2.91 -12.00 -39.06
C ALA A 390 -3.76 -12.82 -40.04
N THR A 391 -4.74 -12.20 -40.69
CA THR A 391 -5.60 -12.85 -41.69
C THR A 391 -5.18 -12.58 -43.13
N GLY A 392 -4.14 -11.76 -43.34
CA GLY A 392 -3.67 -11.39 -44.68
C GLY A 392 -4.57 -10.38 -45.41
N ALA A 393 -5.52 -9.76 -44.71
CA ALA A 393 -6.46 -8.79 -45.29
C ALA A 393 -5.82 -7.40 -45.53
N ALA A 394 -4.66 -7.12 -44.93
CA ALA A 394 -3.98 -5.82 -44.99
C ALA A 394 -3.35 -5.48 -46.38
N HIS A 395 -3.29 -6.43 -47.31
CA HIS A 395 -2.70 -6.24 -48.66
C HIS A 395 -3.73 -6.35 -49.81
N ALA A 396 -5.03 -6.27 -49.51
CA ALA A 396 -6.09 -6.47 -50.49
C ALA A 396 -6.67 -5.18 -51.11
N ASN A 397 -6.05 -4.01 -50.88
CA ASN A 397 -6.47 -2.72 -51.45
C ASN A 397 -5.34 -2.02 -52.20
#